data_AF-A0A3S4H5W0-F1
#
_entry.id   AF-A0A3S4H5W0-F1
#
_cell.length_a   1.000
_cell.length_b   1.000
_cell.length_c   1.000
_cell.angle_alpha   90.00
_cell.angle_beta   90.00
_cell.angle_gamma   90.00
#
_symmetry.space_group_name_H-M   'P 1'
#
loop_
_entity.id
_entity.type
_entity.pdbx_description
1 polymer ?
#
loop_
_entity_poly.entity_id
_entity_poly.type
_entity_poly.pdbx_seq_one_letter_code
_entity_poly.pdbx_strand_id
1 'polypeptide(L)'
;MPINDNTPRPQEFAAVDLGSNSFHMVIARVVDGAMQIIGRLKQRVHLADGLDENSVLSEEAMTRGLNCLSLFAERLQGFSPSSVCIVGTHTLRQATNAAEFLKRAEKVIPYPIEIISGNEEARLIFMGVEHTQPERGRKLVIDIGGGSTELVIGEDFEPRLVESRRMGCVSFSQAYFPWRALSIKRTSSGARLAAVQKLETLAWQFLYSGMDRGAGRLRHH
;
A
#
# COMPACT_ATOMS: atom_id res chain seq x y z
N MET A 1 -40.23 23.57 13.47
CA MET A 1 -39.09 24.33 12.95
C MET A 1 -38.53 23.55 11.77
N PRO A 2 -38.43 24.11 10.56
CA PRO A 2 -37.79 23.40 9.47
C PRO A 2 -36.29 23.25 9.80
N ILE A 3 -35.78 22.03 9.72
CA ILE A 3 -34.35 21.75 9.80
C ILE A 3 -33.76 22.38 8.54
N ASN A 4 -33.01 23.47 8.74
CA ASN A 4 -32.33 24.16 7.66
C ASN A 4 -31.20 23.24 7.17
N ASP A 5 -31.42 22.52 6.09
CA ASP A 5 -30.55 21.46 5.52
C ASP A 5 -29.28 22.03 4.84
N ASN A 6 -28.86 23.24 5.26
CA ASN A 6 -27.86 24.06 4.60
C ASN A 6 -26.54 24.15 5.38
N THR A 7 -26.34 23.28 6.38
CA THR A 7 -25.00 23.05 6.91
C THR A 7 -24.19 22.35 5.83
N PRO A 8 -23.03 22.90 5.40
CA PRO A 8 -22.16 22.22 4.45
C PRO A 8 -21.88 20.82 4.99
N ARG A 9 -22.20 19.78 4.21
CA ARG A 9 -21.80 18.43 4.60
C ARG A 9 -20.27 18.45 4.78
N PRO A 10 -19.74 17.87 5.87
CA PRO A 10 -18.31 17.78 6.07
C PRO A 10 -17.67 17.21 4.81
N GLN A 11 -16.58 17.82 4.33
CA GLN A 11 -15.92 17.33 3.13
C GLN A 11 -15.42 15.90 3.39
N GLU A 12 -15.95 14.96 2.62
CA GLU A 12 -15.55 13.56 2.66
C GLU A 12 -14.44 13.34 1.63
N PHE A 13 -13.48 12.51 2.00
CA PHE A 13 -12.33 12.11 1.20
C PHE A 13 -12.24 10.59 1.18
N ALA A 14 -11.74 10.04 0.08
CA ALA A 14 -11.45 8.63 -0.05
C ALA A 14 -10.03 8.41 -0.58
N ALA A 15 -9.33 7.48 0.05
CA ALA A 15 -8.06 6.96 -0.44
C ALA A 15 -8.25 5.48 -0.80
N VAL A 16 -7.83 5.09 -2.00
CA VAL A 16 -7.88 3.72 -2.49
C VAL A 16 -6.47 3.27 -2.85
N ASP A 17 -6.05 2.11 -2.35
CA ASP A 17 -4.78 1.48 -2.69
C ASP A 17 -5.02 0.15 -3.41
N LEU A 18 -4.45 0.02 -4.61
CA LEU A 18 -4.51 -1.15 -5.46
C LEU A 18 -3.26 -2.01 -5.27
N GLY A 19 -3.20 -2.69 -4.14
CA GLY A 19 -2.08 -3.54 -3.73
C GLY A 19 -2.02 -4.90 -4.43
N SER A 20 -0.88 -5.58 -4.24
CA SER A 20 -0.60 -6.90 -4.81
C SER A 20 -1.55 -8.01 -4.35
N ASN A 21 -1.92 -8.00 -3.08
CA ASN A 21 -2.75 -9.04 -2.47
C ASN A 21 -4.20 -8.60 -2.28
N SER A 22 -4.41 -7.35 -1.86
CA SER A 22 -5.72 -6.80 -1.53
C SER A 22 -5.81 -5.36 -2.03
N PHE A 23 -7.02 -4.97 -2.39
CA PHE A 23 -7.36 -3.57 -2.58
C PHE A 23 -7.96 -3.02 -1.29
N HIS A 24 -7.59 -1.79 -0.96
CA HIS A 24 -7.99 -1.12 0.27
C HIS A 24 -8.68 0.19 -0.07
N MET A 25 -9.71 0.54 0.68
CA MET A 25 -10.34 1.86 0.64
C MET A 25 -10.53 2.36 2.05
N VAL A 26 -10.22 3.64 2.26
CA VAL A 26 -10.54 4.37 3.50
C VAL A 26 -11.32 5.60 3.12
N ILE A 27 -12.48 5.80 3.76
CA ILE A 27 -13.28 7.01 3.63
C ILE A 27 -13.19 7.77 4.95
N ALA A 28 -12.87 9.05 4.88
CA ALA A 28 -12.71 9.94 6.02
C ALA A 28 -13.43 11.26 5.77
N ARG A 29 -13.68 12.01 6.85
CA ARG A 29 -14.13 13.40 6.80
C ARG A 29 -13.34 14.24 7.78
N VAL A 30 -13.36 15.55 7.57
CA VAL A 30 -12.81 16.51 8.53
C VAL A 30 -13.95 17.15 9.32
N VAL A 31 -13.92 17.04 10.65
CA VAL A 31 -14.87 17.69 11.56
C VAL A 31 -14.06 18.46 12.59
N ASP A 32 -14.30 19.76 12.71
CA ASP A 32 -13.58 20.66 13.62
C ASP A 32 -12.04 20.57 13.52
N GLY A 33 -11.53 20.39 12.29
CA GLY A 33 -10.10 20.24 12.02
C GLY A 33 -9.52 18.85 12.30
N ALA A 34 -10.31 17.93 12.84
CA ALA A 34 -9.90 16.55 13.11
C ALA A 34 -10.36 15.60 11.99
N MET A 35 -9.46 14.69 11.58
CA MET A 35 -9.79 13.63 10.64
C MET A 35 -10.56 12.51 11.35
N GLN A 36 -11.74 12.17 10.83
CA GLN A 36 -12.58 11.08 11.30
C GLN A 36 -12.76 10.03 10.20
N ILE A 37 -12.37 8.79 10.48
CA ILE A 37 -12.62 7.68 9.55
C ILE A 37 -14.09 7.27 9.61
N ILE A 38 -14.76 7.32 8.46
CA ILE A 38 -16.16 6.91 8.28
C ILE A 38 -16.24 5.42 7.97
N GLY A 39 -15.32 4.90 7.16
CA GLY A 39 -15.38 3.51 6.73
C GLY A 39 -14.05 3.02 6.17
N ARG A 40 -13.87 1.69 6.26
CA ARG A 40 -12.75 0.97 5.64
C ARG A 40 -13.31 -0.23 4.88
N LEU A 41 -12.84 -0.43 3.66
CA LEU A 41 -13.11 -1.64 2.89
C LEU A 41 -11.77 -2.29 2.54
N LYS A 42 -11.75 -3.61 2.59
CA LYS A 42 -10.61 -4.42 2.15
C LYS A 42 -11.14 -5.61 1.39
N GLN A 43 -10.69 -5.77 0.15
CA GLN A 43 -11.05 -6.90 -0.70
C GLN A 43 -9.78 -7.64 -1.11
N ARG A 44 -9.75 -8.96 -0.91
CA ARG A 44 -8.68 -9.80 -1.45
C ARG A 44 -8.89 -9.97 -2.95
N VAL A 45 -7.95 -9.46 -3.74
CA VAL A 45 -8.00 -9.46 -5.21
C VAL A 45 -6.95 -10.39 -5.81
N HIS A 46 -5.84 -10.59 -5.09
CA HIS A 46 -4.73 -11.44 -5.55
C HIS A 46 -4.25 -11.01 -6.95
N LEU A 47 -4.02 -9.71 -7.15
CA LEU A 47 -3.64 -9.17 -8.45
C LEU A 47 -2.25 -9.69 -8.86
N ALA A 48 -1.32 -9.81 -7.91
CA ALA A 48 0.03 -10.34 -8.15
C ALA A 48 0.04 -11.80 -8.59
N ASP A 49 -0.94 -12.61 -8.21
CA ASP A 49 -1.03 -14.02 -8.64
C ASP A 49 -1.33 -14.14 -10.14
N GLY A 50 -1.76 -13.06 -10.79
CA GLY A 50 -1.96 -13.00 -12.23
C GLY A 50 -0.74 -12.55 -13.03
N LEU A 51 0.37 -12.17 -12.40
CA LEU A 51 1.59 -11.81 -13.12
C LEU A 51 2.33 -13.09 -13.54
N ASP A 52 2.57 -13.22 -14.84
CA ASP A 52 3.41 -14.28 -15.39
C ASP A 52 4.90 -13.93 -15.37
N GLU A 53 5.74 -14.83 -15.91
CA GLU A 53 7.19 -14.65 -16.02
C GLU A 53 7.61 -13.45 -16.89
N ASN A 54 6.74 -13.01 -17.80
CA ASN A 54 6.93 -11.82 -18.65
C ASN A 54 6.32 -10.56 -18.02
N SER A 55 5.88 -10.65 -16.76
CA SER A 55 5.17 -9.59 -16.04
C SER A 55 3.90 -9.12 -16.76
N VAL A 56 3.20 -10.02 -17.45
CA VAL A 56 1.89 -9.76 -18.04
C VAL A 56 0.81 -10.16 -17.04
N LEU A 57 -0.15 -9.27 -16.78
CA LEU A 57 -1.33 -9.58 -15.98
C LEU A 57 -2.30 -10.44 -16.78
N SER A 58 -2.70 -11.58 -16.19
CA SER A 58 -3.72 -12.45 -16.74
C SER A 58 -5.10 -11.80 -16.79
N GLU A 59 -5.91 -12.20 -17.77
CA GLU A 59 -7.30 -11.76 -17.90
C GLU A 59 -8.13 -12.03 -16.65
N GLU A 60 -7.89 -13.16 -15.99
CA GLU A 60 -8.58 -13.52 -14.75
C GLU A 60 -8.27 -12.52 -13.62
N ALA A 61 -6.99 -12.17 -13.43
CA ALA A 61 -6.60 -11.21 -12.40
C ALA A 61 -7.10 -9.80 -12.70
N MET A 62 -7.05 -9.36 -13.97
CA MET A 62 -7.65 -8.10 -14.40
C MET A 62 -9.15 -8.09 -14.12
N THR A 63 -9.87 -9.16 -14.43
CA THR A 63 -11.31 -9.29 -14.16
C THR A 63 -11.62 -9.19 -12.67
N ARG A 64 -10.87 -9.88 -11.80
CA ARG A 64 -11.03 -9.75 -10.33
C ARG A 64 -10.79 -8.30 -9.86
N GLY A 65 -9.76 -7.65 -10.39
CA GLY A 65 -9.43 -6.25 -10.07
C GLY A 65 -10.54 -5.30 -10.50
N LEU A 66 -11.03 -5.42 -11.74
CA LEU A 66 -12.12 -4.60 -12.27
C LEU A 66 -13.43 -4.79 -11.50
N ASN A 67 -13.78 -6.03 -11.15
CA ASN A 67 -14.95 -6.31 -10.32
C ASN A 67 -14.85 -5.64 -8.94
N CYS A 68 -13.66 -5.64 -8.32
CA CYS A 68 -13.44 -4.92 -7.06
C CYS A 68 -13.57 -3.40 -7.24
N LEU A 69 -13.04 -2.85 -8.34
CA LEU A 69 -13.16 -1.42 -8.64
C LEU A 69 -14.61 -1.00 -8.87
N SER A 70 -15.45 -1.83 -9.50
CA SER A 70 -16.89 -1.59 -9.62
C SER A 70 -17.57 -1.45 -8.26
N LEU A 71 -17.27 -2.37 -7.31
CA LEU A 71 -17.78 -2.28 -5.94
C LEU A 71 -17.31 -1.01 -5.22
N PHE A 72 -16.07 -0.59 -5.50
CA PHE A 72 -15.54 0.65 -4.94
C PHE A 72 -16.21 1.88 -5.54
N ALA A 73 -16.48 1.89 -6.85
CA ALA A 73 -17.20 2.95 -7.53
C ALA A 73 -18.62 3.14 -6.97
N GLU A 74 -19.34 2.05 -6.69
CA GLU A 74 -20.64 2.11 -6.01
C GLU A 74 -20.53 2.79 -4.65
N ARG A 75 -19.51 2.46 -3.86
CA ARG A 75 -19.31 3.04 -2.53
C ARG A 75 -18.91 4.52 -2.56
N LEU A 76 -18.27 4.95 -3.64
CA LEU A 76 -17.79 6.32 -3.87
C LEU A 76 -18.80 7.17 -4.67
N GLN A 77 -20.01 6.66 -4.93
CA GLN A 77 -21.04 7.43 -5.62
C GLN A 77 -21.28 8.79 -4.93
N GLY A 78 -21.18 9.87 -5.70
CA GLY A 78 -21.36 11.24 -5.22
C GLY A 78 -20.08 11.94 -4.73
N PHE A 79 -18.93 11.26 -4.69
CA PHE A 79 -17.64 11.91 -4.43
C PHE A 79 -17.17 12.68 -5.66
N SER A 80 -16.69 13.91 -5.46
CA SER A 80 -15.99 14.67 -6.51
C SER A 80 -14.63 14.04 -6.82
N PRO A 81 -14.12 14.15 -8.06
CA PRO A 81 -12.78 13.63 -8.40
C PRO A 81 -11.67 14.20 -7.52
N SER A 82 -11.78 15.45 -7.06
CA SER A 82 -10.82 16.08 -6.13
C SER A 82 -10.82 15.49 -4.72
N SER A 83 -11.82 14.68 -4.37
CA SER A 83 -11.96 14.04 -3.05
C SER A 83 -11.56 12.56 -3.07
N VAL A 84 -11.16 12.01 -4.21
CA VAL A 84 -10.78 10.59 -4.34
C VAL A 84 -9.38 10.49 -4.92
N CYS A 85 -8.50 9.79 -4.19
CA CYS A 85 -7.18 9.41 -4.69
C CYS A 85 -7.13 7.89 -4.81
N ILE A 86 -6.77 7.37 -5.99
CA ILE A 86 -6.56 5.94 -6.21
C ILE A 86 -5.12 5.72 -6.64
N VAL A 87 -4.37 4.93 -5.87
CA VAL A 87 -2.98 4.62 -6.17
C VAL A 87 -2.79 3.15 -6.50
N GLY A 88 -1.93 2.88 -7.47
CA GLY A 88 -1.46 1.55 -7.85
C GLY A 88 -0.02 1.33 -7.42
N THR A 89 0.26 0.21 -6.75
CA THR A 89 1.58 -0.06 -6.18
C THR A 89 2.31 -1.17 -6.93
N HIS A 90 3.00 -2.07 -6.22
CA HIS A 90 3.99 -2.99 -6.80
C HIS A 90 3.51 -3.75 -8.04
N THR A 91 2.33 -4.36 -8.00
CA THR A 91 1.86 -5.20 -9.11
C THR A 91 1.63 -4.40 -10.38
N LEU A 92 1.01 -3.21 -10.28
CA LEU A 92 0.80 -2.35 -11.43
C LEU A 92 2.11 -1.69 -11.91
N ARG A 93 3.08 -1.47 -11.03
CA ARG A 93 4.44 -1.07 -11.42
C ARG A 93 5.18 -2.14 -12.23
N GLN A 94 4.94 -3.42 -11.96
CA GLN A 94 5.61 -4.52 -12.66
C GLN A 94 4.89 -4.91 -13.95
N ALA A 95 3.57 -4.79 -14.01
CA ALA A 95 2.77 -5.24 -15.14
C ALA A 95 3.13 -4.51 -16.45
N THR A 96 3.59 -5.23 -17.46
CA THR A 96 3.92 -4.67 -18.79
C THR A 96 2.66 -4.23 -19.54
N ASN A 97 1.52 -4.85 -19.24
CA ASN A 97 0.19 -4.47 -19.73
C ASN A 97 -0.62 -3.66 -18.71
N ALA A 98 0.01 -2.96 -17.76
CA ALA A 98 -0.70 -2.10 -16.79
C ALA A 98 -1.62 -1.08 -17.49
N ALA A 99 -1.17 -0.47 -18.59
CA ALA A 99 -1.96 0.50 -19.35
C ALA A 99 -3.29 -0.07 -19.88
N GLU A 100 -3.32 -1.37 -20.20
CA GLU A 100 -4.54 -2.05 -20.61
C GLU A 100 -5.51 -2.20 -19.43
N PHE A 101 -5.02 -2.62 -18.27
CA PHE A 101 -5.82 -2.68 -17.05
C PHE A 101 -6.39 -1.30 -16.70
N LEU A 102 -5.57 -0.24 -16.74
CA LEU A 102 -5.99 1.14 -16.46
C LEU A 102 -7.10 1.61 -17.43
N LYS A 103 -6.92 1.38 -18.74
CA LYS A 103 -7.93 1.73 -19.75
C LYS A 103 -9.27 1.01 -19.54
N ARG A 104 -9.24 -0.23 -19.04
CA ARG A 104 -10.46 -0.97 -18.68
C ARG A 104 -11.06 -0.44 -17.37
N ALA A 105 -10.21 -0.06 -16.41
CA ALA A 105 -10.63 0.51 -15.13
C ALA A 105 -11.40 1.83 -15.29
N GLU A 106 -11.01 2.68 -16.23
CA GLU A 106 -11.73 3.93 -16.57
C GLU A 106 -13.22 3.73 -16.89
N LYS A 107 -13.61 2.53 -17.35
CA LYS A 107 -15.01 2.20 -17.65
C LYS A 107 -15.84 1.83 -16.42
N VAL A 108 -15.20 1.46 -15.31
CA VAL A 108 -15.87 0.96 -14.10
C VAL A 108 -15.73 1.91 -12.92
N ILE A 109 -14.68 2.74 -12.89
CA ILE A 109 -14.47 3.74 -11.83
C ILE A 109 -14.11 5.10 -12.45
N PRO A 110 -14.83 6.18 -12.12
CA PRO A 110 -14.64 7.49 -12.76
C PRO A 110 -13.46 8.29 -12.19
N TYR A 111 -12.60 7.66 -11.39
CA TYR A 111 -11.47 8.30 -10.73
C TYR A 111 -10.17 7.78 -11.35
N PRO A 112 -9.19 8.65 -11.66
CA PRO A 112 -7.93 8.22 -12.23
C PRO A 112 -7.15 7.35 -11.24
N ILE A 113 -6.46 6.35 -11.76
CA ILE A 113 -5.55 5.49 -10.99
C ILE A 113 -4.13 5.95 -11.28
N GLU A 114 -3.41 6.35 -10.22
CA GLU A 114 -2.04 6.80 -10.30
C GLU A 114 -1.08 5.69 -9.88
N ILE A 115 -0.23 5.21 -10.79
CA ILE A 115 0.81 4.25 -10.43
C ILE A 115 1.96 5.01 -9.79
N ILE A 116 2.17 4.81 -8.49
CA ILE A 116 3.19 5.51 -7.71
C ILE A 116 4.47 4.68 -7.62
N SER A 117 5.61 5.36 -7.49
CA SER A 117 6.91 4.70 -7.24
C SER A 117 6.93 4.02 -5.87
N GLY A 118 7.80 3.03 -5.67
CA GLY A 118 7.97 2.40 -4.36
C GLY A 118 8.43 3.39 -3.27
N ASN A 119 9.21 4.42 -3.65
CA ASN A 119 9.63 5.46 -2.70
C ASN A 119 8.47 6.37 -2.31
N GLU A 120 7.56 6.67 -3.25
CA GLU A 120 6.37 7.46 -2.93
C GLU A 120 5.39 6.67 -2.06
N GLU A 121 5.24 5.37 -2.33
CA GLU A 121 4.48 4.46 -1.46
C GLU A 121 5.06 4.44 -0.03
N ALA A 122 6.38 4.26 0.11
CA ALA A 122 7.06 4.31 1.40
C ALA A 122 6.84 5.66 2.11
N ARG A 123 6.95 6.77 1.39
CA ARG A 123 6.71 8.12 1.90
C ARG A 123 5.29 8.27 2.44
N LEU A 124 4.29 7.85 1.67
CA LEU A 124 2.88 7.93 2.06
C LEU A 124 2.56 7.03 3.26
N ILE A 125 3.14 5.82 3.32
CA ILE A 125 3.04 4.93 4.49
C ILE A 125 3.57 5.62 5.75
N PHE A 126 4.76 6.23 5.66
CA PHE A 126 5.33 6.99 6.77
C PHE A 126 4.43 8.15 7.22
N MET A 127 3.92 8.95 6.28
CA MET A 127 2.97 10.02 6.59
C MET A 127 1.71 9.49 7.28
N GLY A 128 1.18 8.35 6.83
CA GLY A 128 0.04 7.68 7.45
C GLY A 128 0.31 7.26 8.90
N VAL A 129 1.51 6.73 9.17
CA VAL A 129 1.95 6.39 10.55
C VAL A 129 2.08 7.65 11.40
N GLU A 130 2.71 8.72 10.90
CA GLU A 130 2.85 9.98 11.63
C GLU A 130 1.48 10.59 12.03
N HIS A 131 0.49 10.52 11.13
CA HIS A 131 -0.86 11.02 11.41
C HIS A 131 -1.69 10.15 12.36
N THR A 132 -1.38 8.85 12.47
CA THR A 132 -2.17 7.90 13.27
C THR A 132 -1.51 7.53 14.60
N GLN A 133 -0.20 7.72 14.71
CA GLN A 133 0.60 7.45 15.90
C GLN A 133 1.30 8.73 16.35
N PRO A 134 0.71 9.52 17.26
CA PRO A 134 1.21 10.83 17.68
C PRO A 134 2.42 10.76 18.61
N GLU A 135 3.15 9.64 18.60
CA GLU A 135 4.40 9.47 19.34
C GLU A 135 5.44 10.43 18.78
N ARG A 136 6.18 11.08 19.69
CA ARG A 136 7.25 12.01 19.34
C ARG A 136 8.56 11.28 19.07
N GLY A 137 9.40 11.91 18.26
CA GLY A 137 10.75 11.46 17.99
C GLY A 137 10.85 10.57 16.75
N ARG A 138 12.07 10.12 16.49
CA ARG A 138 12.43 9.37 15.29
C ARG A 138 11.75 8.01 15.23
N LYS A 139 11.14 7.68 14.07
CA LYS A 139 10.49 6.40 13.81
C LYS A 139 11.18 5.64 12.70
N LEU A 140 11.24 4.32 12.86
CA LEU A 140 11.52 3.38 11.79
C LEU A 140 10.20 2.69 11.43
N VAL A 141 9.70 2.99 10.25
CA VAL A 141 8.50 2.37 9.69
C VAL A 141 8.92 1.29 8.71
N ILE A 142 8.37 0.08 8.88
CA ILE A 142 8.56 -1.05 7.98
C ILE A 142 7.18 -1.57 7.61
N ASP A 143 6.90 -1.63 6.32
CA ASP A 143 5.68 -2.26 5.81
C ASP A 143 6.04 -3.40 4.85
N ILE A 144 5.48 -4.58 5.08
CA ILE A 144 5.75 -5.79 4.29
C ILE A 144 4.48 -6.11 3.50
N GLY A 145 4.43 -5.64 2.26
CA GLY A 145 3.36 -5.88 1.33
C GLY A 145 3.41 -7.26 0.63
N GLY A 146 2.56 -7.41 -0.39
CA GLY A 146 2.51 -8.63 -1.21
C GLY A 146 3.69 -8.76 -2.17
N GLY A 147 4.11 -7.66 -2.79
CA GLY A 147 5.18 -7.63 -3.78
C GLY A 147 6.40 -6.77 -3.41
N SER A 148 6.23 -5.80 -2.52
CA SER A 148 7.31 -4.96 -2.00
C SER A 148 7.30 -4.85 -0.49
N THR A 149 8.42 -4.37 0.03
CA THR A 149 8.63 -4.00 1.43
C THR A 149 9.21 -2.61 1.45
N GLU A 150 8.58 -1.73 2.22
CA GLU A 150 8.93 -0.33 2.36
C GLU A 150 9.61 -0.12 3.72
N LEU A 151 10.69 0.66 3.74
CA LEU A 151 11.46 1.00 4.94
C LEU A 151 11.69 2.51 4.97
N VAL A 152 11.23 3.16 6.04
CA VAL A 152 11.39 4.60 6.21
C VAL A 152 11.92 4.94 7.58
N ILE A 153 12.93 5.80 7.65
CA ILE A 153 13.31 6.51 8.87
C ILE A 153 12.92 7.97 8.69
N GLY A 154 12.17 8.51 9.65
CA GLY A 154 11.75 9.91 9.65
C GLY A 154 11.38 10.40 11.04
N GLU A 155 11.08 11.69 11.14
CA GLU A 155 10.73 12.38 12.38
C GLU A 155 9.90 13.62 12.06
N ASP A 156 8.89 13.92 12.87
CA ASP A 156 8.05 15.13 12.75
C ASP A 156 7.51 15.37 11.32
N PHE A 157 6.87 14.34 10.75
CA PHE A 157 6.34 14.35 9.37
C PHE A 157 7.39 14.52 8.26
N GLU A 158 8.69 14.44 8.58
CA GLU A 158 9.79 14.54 7.61
C GLU A 158 10.50 13.18 7.41
N PRO A 159 10.26 12.50 6.27
CA PRO A 159 11.02 11.31 5.88
C PRO A 159 12.49 11.66 5.60
N ARG A 160 13.44 10.92 6.19
CA ARG A 160 14.89 11.13 6.00
C ARG A 160 15.55 10.05 5.16
N LEU A 161 15.17 8.79 5.38
CA LEU A 161 15.58 7.66 4.55
C LEU A 161 14.32 6.97 4.08
N VAL A 162 14.21 6.76 2.76
CA VAL A 162 13.02 6.21 2.13
C VAL A 162 13.46 5.15 1.14
N GLU A 163 13.13 3.90 1.42
CA GLU A 163 13.54 2.77 0.60
C GLU A 163 12.35 1.85 0.33
N SER A 164 12.29 1.32 -0.88
CA SER A 164 11.39 0.22 -1.24
C SER A 164 12.20 -0.92 -1.85
N ARG A 165 11.89 -2.15 -1.47
CA ARG A 165 12.54 -3.37 -1.98
C ARG A 165 11.49 -4.29 -2.57
N ARG A 166 11.80 -4.87 -3.72
CA ARG A 166 10.98 -5.90 -4.38
C ARG A 166 11.12 -7.23 -3.62
N MET A 167 10.42 -7.32 -2.50
CA MET A 167 10.25 -8.50 -1.67
C MET A 167 8.94 -8.35 -0.90
N GLY A 168 8.06 -9.32 -1.00
CA GLY A 168 6.80 -9.31 -0.29
C GLY A 168 6.25 -10.72 -0.12
N CYS A 169 5.22 -10.88 0.69
CA CYS A 169 4.75 -12.21 1.09
C CYS A 169 4.27 -13.07 -0.09
N VAL A 170 3.63 -12.49 -1.11
CA VAL A 170 3.16 -13.21 -2.30
C VAL A 170 4.34 -13.63 -3.17
N SER A 171 5.21 -12.67 -3.53
CA SER A 171 6.39 -12.92 -4.36
C SER A 171 7.35 -13.93 -3.71
N PHE A 172 7.57 -13.85 -2.41
CA PHE A 172 8.44 -14.78 -1.68
C PHE A 172 7.79 -16.14 -1.49
N SER A 173 6.47 -16.21 -1.29
CA SER A 173 5.74 -17.48 -1.25
C SER A 173 5.94 -18.26 -2.56
N GLN A 174 5.73 -17.60 -3.70
CA GLN A 174 5.92 -18.21 -5.02
C GLN A 174 7.38 -18.64 -5.27
N ALA A 175 8.35 -17.80 -4.90
CA ALA A 175 9.77 -18.06 -5.17
C ALA A 175 10.41 -19.12 -4.26
N TYR A 176 10.04 -19.16 -2.97
CA TYR A 176 10.73 -19.98 -1.97
C TYR A 176 9.88 -21.09 -1.35
N PHE A 177 8.55 -21.01 -1.45
CA PHE A 177 7.61 -21.97 -0.86
C PHE A 177 6.70 -22.60 -1.92
N PRO A 178 7.25 -23.26 -2.97
CA PRO A 178 6.42 -23.97 -3.93
C PRO A 178 5.64 -25.08 -3.23
N TRP A 179 4.45 -25.42 -3.75
CA TRP A 179 3.49 -26.41 -3.21
C TRP A 179 4.09 -27.80 -2.86
N ARG A 180 5.33 -28.08 -3.29
CA ARG A 180 6.09 -29.31 -3.01
C ARG A 180 7.30 -29.11 -2.07
N ALA A 181 7.34 -28.04 -1.28
CA ALA A 181 8.45 -27.79 -0.36
C ALA A 181 8.52 -28.86 0.74
N LEU A 182 9.42 -29.83 0.56
CA LEU A 182 9.65 -30.97 1.48
C LEU A 182 10.23 -30.56 2.84
N SER A 183 10.74 -29.34 3.00
CA SER A 183 11.35 -28.87 4.25
C SER A 183 11.14 -27.37 4.46
N ILE A 184 10.25 -27.05 5.40
CA ILE A 184 9.99 -25.67 5.88
C ILE A 184 11.29 -25.01 6.35
N LYS A 185 12.20 -25.74 6.99
CA LYS A 185 13.48 -25.18 7.48
C LYS A 185 14.38 -24.70 6.33
N ARG A 186 14.51 -25.48 5.25
CA ARG A 186 15.38 -25.12 4.12
C ARG A 186 14.82 -23.94 3.31
N THR A 187 13.52 -23.96 3.04
CA THR A 187 12.85 -22.89 2.29
C THR A 187 12.83 -21.58 3.07
N SER A 188 12.58 -21.64 4.40
CA SER A 188 12.62 -20.46 5.27
C SER A 188 14.01 -19.83 5.34
N SER A 189 15.08 -20.63 5.38
CA SER A 189 16.45 -20.12 5.36
C SER A 189 16.78 -19.41 4.04
N GLY A 190 16.35 -19.95 2.90
CA GLY A 190 16.54 -19.33 1.59
C GLY A 190 15.80 -17.99 1.46
N ALA A 191 14.53 -17.95 1.83
CA ALA A 191 13.73 -16.72 1.85
C ALA A 191 14.35 -15.66 2.78
N ARG A 192 14.79 -16.05 3.97
CA ARG A 192 15.44 -15.14 4.92
C ARG A 192 16.76 -14.59 4.38
N LEU A 193 17.60 -15.43 3.78
CA LEU A 193 18.86 -14.99 3.18
C LEU A 193 18.62 -13.98 2.05
N ALA A 194 17.64 -14.24 1.19
CA ALA A 194 17.28 -13.34 0.10
C ALA A 194 16.75 -11.98 0.59
N ALA A 195 15.96 -11.98 1.67
CA ALA A 195 15.53 -10.74 2.32
C ALA A 195 16.74 -9.96 2.88
N VAL A 196 17.66 -10.64 3.57
CA VAL A 196 18.89 -10.01 4.10
C VAL A 196 19.71 -9.40 2.97
N GLN A 197 19.96 -10.13 1.89
CA GLN A 197 20.71 -9.64 0.72
C GLN A 197 20.09 -8.37 0.13
N LYS A 198 18.76 -8.27 0.06
CA LYS A 198 18.06 -7.07 -0.43
C LYS A 198 18.22 -5.85 0.50
N LEU A 199 18.56 -6.09 1.77
CA LEU A 199 18.77 -5.06 2.79
C LEU A 199 20.25 -4.76 3.05
N GLU A 200 21.21 -5.48 2.44
CA GLU A 200 22.64 -5.32 2.73
C GLU A 200 23.14 -3.90 2.42
N THR A 201 22.71 -3.33 1.30
CA THR A 201 23.18 -1.99 0.85
C THR A 201 22.67 -0.85 1.71
N LEU A 202 21.59 -1.05 2.47
CA LEU A 202 20.96 -0.03 3.30
C LEU A 202 21.20 -0.23 4.81
N ALA A 203 21.66 -1.41 5.22
CA ALA A 203 21.77 -1.78 6.63
C ALA A 203 22.61 -0.78 7.45
N TRP A 204 23.79 -0.39 6.96
CA TRP A 204 24.65 0.58 7.64
C TRP A 204 24.00 1.95 7.79
N GLN A 205 23.40 2.45 6.71
CA GLN A 205 22.77 3.77 6.70
C GLN A 205 21.57 3.82 7.65
N PHE A 206 20.74 2.76 7.65
CA PHE A 206 19.56 2.66 8.53
C PHE A 206 19.94 2.41 10.00
N LEU A 207 20.99 1.64 10.29
CA LEU A 207 21.47 1.46 11.67
C LEU A 207 22.04 2.75 12.23
N TYR A 208 22.91 3.43 11.48
CA TYR A 208 23.50 4.70 11.91
C TYR A 208 22.43 5.78 12.09
N SER A 209 21.53 5.91 11.11
CA SER A 209 20.43 6.86 11.15
C SER A 209 19.32 6.45 12.11
N GLY A 210 19.26 5.20 12.57
CA GLY A 210 18.33 4.77 13.62
C GLY A 210 18.87 5.05 15.03
N MET A 211 20.19 5.09 15.20
CA MET A 211 20.86 5.18 16.50
C MET A 211 21.17 6.61 16.98
N ASP A 212 21.02 7.62 16.12
CA ASP A 212 21.50 8.99 16.37
C ASP A 212 20.63 9.82 17.35
N ARG A 213 19.96 9.16 18.30
CA ARG A 213 19.55 9.59 19.66
C ARG A 213 18.53 8.58 20.21
N GLY A 214 18.96 7.74 21.16
CA GLY A 214 18.10 7.07 22.15
C GLY A 214 16.85 6.34 21.62
N ALA A 215 17.02 5.35 20.73
CA ALA A 215 15.91 4.56 20.22
C ALA A 215 15.33 3.60 21.29
N GLY A 216 14.23 4.00 21.92
CA GLY A 216 13.31 3.09 22.59
C GLY A 216 12.70 2.14 21.55
N ARG A 217 12.99 0.84 21.66
CA ARG A 217 12.35 -0.19 20.83
C ARG A 217 10.88 -0.35 21.27
N LEU A 218 9.95 0.14 20.47
CA LEU A 218 8.58 -0.37 20.49
C LEU A 218 8.47 -1.48 19.44
N ARG A 219 8.46 -2.73 19.91
CA ARG A 219 8.01 -3.89 19.13
C ARG A 219 6.52 -4.06 19.44
N HIS A 220 5.66 -3.97 18.45
CA HIS A 220 4.28 -4.44 18.58
C HIS A 220 4.18 -5.91 18.15
N HIS A 221 3.40 -6.65 18.94
CA HIS A 221 3.05 -8.06 18.80
C HIS A 221 2.11 -8.32 17.62
#